data_AF-A0A950RHT1-F1
#
_entry.id   AF-A0A950RHT1-F1
#
_cell.length_a   1.000
_cell.length_b   1.000
_cell.length_c   1.000
_cell.angle_alpha   90.00
_cell.angle_beta   90.00
_cell.angle_gamma   90.00
#
_symmetry.space_group_name_H-M   'P 1'
#
loop_
_entity.id
_entity.type
_entity.pdbx_description
1 polymer ?
#
loop_
_entity_poly.entity_id
_entity_poly.type
_entity_poly.pdbx_seq_one_letter_code
_entity_poly.pdbx_strand_id
1 'polypeptide(L)' 'MVIKLDPELEAALNEAARHRGVAPEVLALQALRERFLGMDSSLQPQDEWERGLLAAARDCGVSLPDAALSSEGLYD' A
#
# COMPACT_ATOMS: atom_id res chain seq x y z
N MET A 1 -10.79 5.83 -11.86
CA MET A 1 -11.57 6.95 -11.28
C MET A 1 -10.92 8.24 -11.75
N VAL A 2 -11.68 9.20 -12.28
CA VAL A 2 -11.14 10.49 -12.75
C VAL A 2 -11.59 11.59 -11.80
N ILE A 3 -10.64 12.26 -11.15
CA ILE A 3 -10.90 13.40 -10.24
C ILE A 3 -10.53 14.67 -11.01
N LYS A 4 -11.45 15.63 -11.08
CA LYS A 4 -11.15 16.96 -11.62
C LYS A 4 -10.61 17.82 -10.49
N LEU A 5 -9.39 18.32 -10.66
CA LEU A 5 -8.76 19.25 -9.73
C LEU A 5 -8.92 20.68 -10.26
N ASP A 6 -8.90 21.63 -9.33
CA ASP A 6 -8.74 23.04 -9.69
C ASP A 6 -7.34 23.25 -10.29
N PRO A 7 -7.16 24.09 -11.33
CA PRO A 7 -5.85 24.38 -11.92
C PRO A 7 -4.78 24.81 -10.90
N GLU A 8 -5.16 25.57 -9.86
CA GLU A 8 -4.22 26.01 -8.83
C GLU A 8 -3.74 24.82 -7.97
N LEU A 9 -4.66 23.91 -7.64
CA LEU A 9 -4.36 22.72 -6.86
C LEU A 9 -3.52 21.72 -7.67
N GLU A 10 -3.78 21.58 -8.97
CA GLU A 10 -2.98 20.75 -9.87
C GLU A 10 -1.54 21.27 -9.99
N ALA A 11 -1.36 22.59 -10.09
CA ALA A 11 -0.03 23.20 -10.13
C ALA A 11 0.75 22.94 -8.84
N ALA A 12 0.13 23.18 -7.68
CA ALA A 12 0.74 22.93 -6.37
C ALA A 12 1.09 21.45 -6.15
N LEU A 13 0.22 20.53 -6.59
CA LEU A 13 0.47 19.09 -6.52
C LEU A 13 1.67 18.70 -7.37
N ASN A 14 1.75 19.20 -8.60
CA ASN A 14 2.85 18.93 -9.52
C ASN A 14 4.19 19.47 -8.99
N GLU A 15 4.21 20.66 -8.41
CA GLU A 15 5.41 21.23 -7.79
C GLU A 15 5.87 20.39 -6.58
N ALA A 16 4.96 20.05 -5.68
CA ALA A 16 5.26 19.19 -4.53
C ALA A 16 5.75 17.79 -4.94
N ALA A 17 5.18 17.22 -6.00
CA ALA A 17 5.56 15.94 -6.55
C ALA A 17 6.99 15.97 -7.13
N ARG A 18 7.33 17.04 -7.88
CA ARG A 18 8.69 17.28 -8.39
C ARG A 18 9.72 17.39 -7.28
N HIS A 19 9.42 18.14 -6.21
CA HIS A 19 10.32 18.26 -5.07
C HIS A 19 10.60 16.93 -4.37
N ARG A 20 9.64 16.00 -4.38
CA ARG A 20 9.77 14.68 -3.76
C ARG A 20 10.21 13.59 -4.73
N GLY A 21 10.37 13.90 -6.03
CA GLY A 21 10.73 12.93 -7.06
C GLY A 21 9.69 11.83 -7.28
N VAL A 22 8.42 12.08 -6.94
CA VAL A 22 7.31 11.11 -7.09
C VAL A 22 6.32 11.60 -8.13
N ALA A 23 5.50 10.69 -8.64
CA ALA A 23 4.38 11.05 -9.51
C ALA A 23 3.29 11.81 -8.70
N PRO A 24 2.63 12.82 -9.28
CA PRO A 24 1.59 13.60 -8.61
C PRO A 24 0.42 12.73 -8.12
N GLU A 25 0.09 11.65 -8.82
CA GLU A 25 -0.95 10.70 -8.45
C GLU A 25 -0.63 9.97 -7.14
N VAL A 26 0.65 9.65 -6.90
CA VAL A 26 1.09 8.98 -5.66
C VAL A 26 0.89 9.92 -4.48
N LEU A 27 1.24 11.19 -4.65
CA LEU A 27 1.12 12.21 -3.62
C LEU A 27 -0.35 12.53 -3.33
N ALA A 28 -1.19 12.59 -4.37
CA ALA A 28 -2.64 12.72 -4.23
C ALA A 28 -3.26 11.53 -3.50
N LEU A 29 -2.89 10.29 -3.86
CA LEU A 29 -3.37 9.09 -3.19
C LEU A 29 -2.94 9.04 -1.73
N GLN A 30 -1.70 9.41 -1.42
CA GLN A 30 -1.22 9.47 -0.04
C GLN A 30 -2.03 10.49 0.78
N ALA A 31 -2.23 11.70 0.26
CA ALA A 31 -3.04 12.72 0.94
C ALA A 31 -4.48 12.27 1.17
N LEU A 32 -5.09 11.59 0.20
CA LEU A 32 -6.42 11.01 0.34
C LEU A 32 -6.45 9.90 1.40
N ARG A 33 -5.47 9.00 1.40
CA ARG A 33 -5.37 7.93 2.42
C ARG A 33 -5.22 8.52 3.83
N GLU A 34 -4.32 9.48 4.00
CA GLU A 34 -4.13 10.17 5.29
C GLU A 34 -5.43 10.84 5.76
N ARG A 35 -6.15 11.50 4.85
CA ARG A 35 -7.37 12.25 5.18
C ARG A 35 -8.58 11.35 5.46
N PHE A 36 -8.75 10.27 4.69
CA PHE A 36 -9.98 9.48 4.71
C PHE A 36 -9.86 8.13 5.41
N LEU A 37 -8.69 7.50 5.40
CA LEU A 37 -8.49 6.17 5.99
C LEU A 37 -7.83 6.23 7.38
N GLY A 38 -7.24 7.38 7.74
CA GLY A 38 -6.39 7.52 8.92
C GLY A 38 -5.12 6.69 8.78
N MET A 39 -3.97 7.22 9.23
CA MET A 39 -2.71 6.47 9.21
C MET A 39 -2.75 5.18 10.04
N ASP A 40 -3.71 5.07 10.97
CA ASP A 40 -3.85 3.97 11.92
C ASP A 40 -5.23 3.30 11.88
N SER A 41 -5.81 3.08 10.69
CA SER A 41 -6.76 1.97 10.60
C SER A 41 -5.96 0.67 10.69
N SER A 42 -5.63 0.25 11.92
CA SER A 42 -5.32 -1.16 12.17
C SER A 42 -6.38 -1.95 11.40
N LEU A 43 -5.98 -2.77 10.44
CA LEU A 43 -6.92 -3.53 9.62
C LEU A 43 -7.72 -4.44 10.56
N GLN A 44 -8.85 -3.94 11.05
CA GLN A 44 -9.77 -4.68 11.86
C GLN A 44 -10.62 -5.48 10.89
N PRO A 45 -10.51 -6.81 10.90
CA PRO A 45 -11.30 -7.62 9.98
C PRO A 45 -12.79 -7.41 10.29
N GLN A 46 -13.54 -7.06 9.25
CA GLN A 46 -14.96 -6.71 9.34
C GLN A 46 -15.86 -7.97 9.31
N ASP A 47 -15.32 -9.09 8.84
CA ASP A 47 -16.05 -10.36 8.77
C ASP A 47 -15.19 -11.57 9.19
N GLU A 48 -15.81 -12.75 9.17
CA GLU A 48 -15.15 -14.02 9.50
C GLU A 48 -14.12 -14.45 8.45
N TRP A 49 -14.31 -14.06 7.19
CA TRP A 49 -13.40 -14.39 6.10
C TRP A 49 -12.10 -13.58 6.21
N GLU A 50 -12.18 -12.27 6.44
CA GLU A 50 -11.03 -11.39 6.68
C GLU A 50 -10.29 -11.77 7.97
N ARG A 51 -11.01 -12.20 9.01
CA ARG A 51 -10.40 -12.77 10.23
C ARG A 51 -9.59 -14.02 9.91
N GLY A 52 -10.15 -14.93 9.12
CA GLY A 52 -9.46 -16.14 8.68
C GLY A 52 -8.21 -15.83 7.86
N LEU A 53 -8.31 -14.87 6.94
CA LEU A 53 -7.20 -14.44 6.10
C LEU A 53 -6.06 -13.80 6.91
N LEU A 54 -6.39 -12.87 7.82
CA LEU A 54 -5.39 -12.24 8.68
C LEU A 54 -4.75 -13.25 9.66
N ALA A 55 -5.52 -14.19 10.20
CA ALA A 55 -5.00 -15.25 11.05
C ALA A 55 -4.02 -16.16 10.28
N ALA A 56 -4.39 -16.59 9.07
CA ALA A 56 -3.52 -17.41 8.24
C ALA A 56 -2.23 -16.66 7.82
N ALA A 57 -2.34 -15.37 7.49
CA ALA A 57 -1.19 -14.56 7.07
C ALA A 57 -0.27 -14.15 8.23
N ARG A 58 -0.78 -14.09 9.48
CA ARG A 58 0.01 -13.72 10.66
C ARG A 58 1.08 -14.75 11.00
N ASP A 59 0.81 -16.02 10.73
CA ASP A 59 1.79 -17.12 10.87
C ASP A 59 2.76 -17.18 9.68
N CYS A 60 2.50 -16.44 8.58
CA CYS A 60 3.42 -16.30 7.44
C CYS A 60 4.58 -15.31 7.69
N GLY A 61 4.83 -14.92 8.94
CA GLY A 61 5.98 -14.10 9.36
C GLY A 61 7.36 -14.78 9.19
N VAL A 62 7.46 -15.83 8.38
CA VAL A 62 8.73 -16.42 7.97
C VAL A 62 9.06 -15.84 6.60
N SER A 63 10.01 -14.90 6.54
CA SER A 63 10.79 -14.74 5.31
C SER A 63 11.49 -16.06 5.08
N LEU A 64 10.95 -16.89 4.19
CA LEU A 64 11.64 -18.08 3.74
C LEU A 64 13.00 -17.62 3.21
N PRO A 65 14.12 -18.20 3.67
CA PRO A 65 15.42 -17.87 3.12
C PRO A 65 15.39 -18.12 1.62
N ASP A 66 16.07 -17.30 0.83
CA ASP A 66 16.08 -17.37 -0.64
C ASP A 66 16.37 -18.79 -1.16
N ALA A 67 17.18 -19.56 -0.43
CA ALA A 67 17.48 -20.96 -0.69
C ALA A 67 16.27 -21.92 -0.62
N ALA A 68 15.24 -21.62 0.18
CA ALA A 68 14.01 -22.43 0.25
C ALA A 68 13.03 -22.13 -0.90
N LEU A 69 13.29 -21.07 -1.66
CA LEU A 69 12.52 -20.68 -2.85
C LEU A 69 13.33 -20.84 -4.13
N SER A 70 14.59 -21.26 -4.03
CA SER A 70 15.43 -21.56 -5.20
C SER A 70 14.97 -22.87 -5.85
N SER A 71 15.12 -22.96 -7.16
CA SER A 71 14.79 -24.17 -7.91
C SER A 71 15.61 -25.40 -7.48
N GLU A 72 16.71 -25.21 -6.76
CA GLU A 72 17.54 -26.28 -6.22
C GLU A 72 16.93 -26.87 -4.93
N GLY A 73 16.30 -26.06 -4.07
CA GLY A 73 15.70 -26.53 -2.82
C GLY A 73 14.32 -27.19 -2.94
N LEU A 74 13.67 -27.08 -4.10
CA LEU A 74 12.34 -27.68 -4.36
C LEU A 74 12.39 -29.13 -4.86
N TYR A 75 13.57 -29.65 -5.21
CA TYR A 75 13.72 -30.99 -5.82
C TYR A 75 14.68 -31.93 -5.08
N ASP A 76 15.10 -31.59 -3.85
CA ASP A 76 15.77 -32.52 -2.92
C ASP A 76 14.77 -33.20 -1.97
#